data_AF-A0A0W0VZR9-F1
#
_entry.id   AF-A0A0W0VZR9-F1
#
_cell.length_a   1.000
_cell.length_b   1.000
_cell.length_c   1.000
_cell.angle_alpha   90.00
_cell.angle_beta   90.00
_cell.angle_gamma   90.00
#
_symmetry.space_group_name_H-M   'P 1'
#
loop_
_entity.id
_entity.type
_entity.pdbx_description
1 polymer ?
#
loop_
_entity_poly.entity_id
_entity_poly.type
_entity_poly.pdbx_seq_one_letter_code
_entity_poly.pdbx_strand_id
1 'polypeptide(L)'
;MQFYIKIVLAVIITGFFPLLTAAETTDDANKQAESFQAICLSSWMKRVSDVGNMTGYKSFGEKYCACALTQPLDTDAAVDKAIQVCMSRTLLHNTMDSLEEEIGLEKANDKDISQFCQDTWNLVFPKMTPQVKETATSFCNCSQPKLVALLKNSSNMTDKEYDAQIDSVATSCSESIQGG
;
A
#
# COMPACT_ATOMS: atom_id res chain seq x y z
N MET A 1 -10.74 -49.31 39.58
CA MET A 1 -11.42 -48.91 40.83
C MET A 1 -11.33 -47.39 40.90
N GLN A 2 -12.45 -46.69 40.65
CA GLN A 2 -13.19 -45.88 41.64
C GLN A 2 -12.30 -44.83 42.36
N PHE A 3 -12.58 -43.52 42.40
CA PHE A 3 -13.86 -42.84 42.63
C PHE A 3 -13.88 -41.39 42.06
N TYR A 4 -15.10 -40.94 41.78
CA TYR A 4 -15.57 -39.60 41.44
C TYR A 4 -15.26 -38.54 42.51
N ILE A 5 -15.32 -37.25 42.14
CA ILE A 5 -16.35 -36.29 42.65
C ILE A 5 -16.25 -34.94 41.90
N LYS A 6 -17.38 -34.55 41.31
CA LYS A 6 -17.74 -33.22 40.79
C LYS A 6 -17.99 -32.27 41.96
N ILE A 7 -17.70 -30.97 41.84
CA ILE A 7 -18.33 -29.83 42.55
C ILE A 7 -17.63 -28.55 42.04
N VAL A 8 -18.20 -27.36 41.77
CA VAL A 8 -19.55 -26.78 41.60
C VAL A 8 -19.29 -25.43 40.89
N LEU A 9 -20.15 -25.05 39.93
CA LEU A 9 -20.21 -23.70 39.36
C LEU A 9 -20.66 -22.69 40.42
N ALA A 10 -19.93 -21.57 40.56
CA ALA A 10 -20.41 -20.39 41.28
C ALA A 10 -20.48 -19.20 40.30
N VAL A 11 -21.70 -18.93 39.83
CA VAL A 11 -22.09 -17.67 39.18
C VAL A 11 -22.45 -16.69 40.29
N ILE A 12 -21.75 -15.56 40.39
CA ILE A 12 -22.18 -14.43 41.19
C ILE A 12 -22.47 -13.28 40.23
N ILE A 13 -23.76 -13.14 39.91
CA ILE A 13 -24.33 -11.91 39.36
C ILE A 13 -24.67 -11.03 40.56
N THR A 14 -23.95 -9.93 40.73
CA THR A 14 -24.42 -8.81 41.54
C THR A 14 -24.33 -7.56 40.66
N GLY A 15 -25.48 -7.18 40.11
CA GLY A 15 -25.66 -5.88 39.48
C GLY A 15 -25.68 -4.79 40.55
N PHE A 16 -24.96 -3.70 40.29
CA PHE A 16 -25.15 -2.40 40.93
C PHE A 16 -24.73 -1.31 39.92
N PHE A 17 -25.71 -0.67 39.29
CA PHE A 17 -25.68 0.71 38.81
C PHE A 17 -26.68 1.50 39.69
N PRO A 18 -26.62 2.84 39.82
CA PRO A 18 -25.67 3.80 39.24
C PRO A 18 -25.09 4.79 40.30
N LEU A 19 -23.94 5.40 40.02
CA LEU A 19 -23.58 6.69 40.60
C LEU A 19 -23.09 7.60 39.47
N LEU A 20 -23.98 8.51 39.07
CA LEU A 20 -23.67 9.71 38.30
C LEU A 20 -22.81 10.62 39.17
N THR A 21 -21.50 10.60 38.97
CA THR A 21 -20.62 11.70 39.38
C THR A 21 -20.43 12.63 38.19
N ALA A 22 -21.09 13.78 38.25
CA ALA A 22 -20.67 14.95 37.50
C ALA A 22 -19.32 15.41 38.09
N ALA A 23 -18.26 15.31 37.29
CA ALA A 23 -17.01 16.01 37.52
C ALA A 23 -16.72 16.82 36.26
N GLU A 24 -16.74 18.14 36.43
CA GLU A 24 -16.43 19.13 35.40
C GLU A 24 -14.94 19.13 35.07
N THR A 25 -14.65 19.40 33.80
CA THR A 25 -13.38 19.86 33.21
C THR A 25 -12.18 18.91 33.22
N THR A 26 -12.06 18.13 32.14
CA THR A 26 -10.85 18.16 31.29
C THR A 26 -11.28 18.00 29.83
N ASP A 27 -11.13 19.06 29.05
CA ASP A 27 -11.19 19.05 27.57
C ASP A 27 -10.08 18.14 27.00
N ASP A 28 -10.27 16.83 27.04
CA ASP A 28 -9.38 15.89 26.33
C ASP A 28 -10.09 14.60 25.89
N ALA A 29 -11.42 14.67 25.76
CA ALA A 29 -12.25 13.58 25.25
C ALA A 29 -12.70 13.84 23.81
N ASN A 30 -11.77 14.07 22.88
CA ASN A 30 -12.06 13.96 21.44
C ASN A 30 -10.84 13.79 20.52
N LYS A 31 -9.74 13.21 21.00
CA LYS A 31 -8.77 12.59 20.08
C LYS A 31 -9.26 11.18 19.77
N GLN A 32 -10.25 11.09 18.89
CA GLN A 32 -10.56 9.84 18.22
C GLN A 32 -9.24 9.30 17.65
N ALA A 33 -8.80 8.13 18.09
CA ALA A 33 -7.54 7.55 17.64
C ALA A 33 -7.56 7.49 16.11
N GLU A 34 -6.67 8.22 15.44
CA GLU A 34 -6.59 8.23 13.98
C GLU A 34 -6.27 6.81 13.50
N SER A 35 -6.98 6.34 12.47
CA SER A 35 -6.70 5.03 11.89
C SER A 35 -5.32 5.03 11.24
N PHE A 36 -4.65 3.87 11.18
CA PHE A 36 -3.36 3.72 10.50
C PHE A 36 -3.38 4.31 9.09
N GLN A 37 -4.46 4.06 8.34
CA GLN A 37 -4.62 4.57 6.98
C GLN A 37 -4.62 6.11 6.93
N ALA A 38 -5.30 6.77 7.87
CA ALA A 38 -5.31 8.23 7.97
C ALA A 38 -3.91 8.78 8.29
N ILE A 39 -3.21 8.16 9.25
CA ILE A 39 -1.85 8.55 9.64
C ILE A 39 -0.86 8.35 8.48
N CYS A 40 -0.94 7.21 7.80
CA CYS A 40 -0.09 6.88 6.65
C CYS A 40 -0.30 7.90 5.52
N LEU A 41 -1.56 8.17 5.13
CA LEU A 41 -1.85 9.11 4.06
C LEU A 41 -1.46 10.54 4.43
N SER A 42 -1.74 10.97 5.66
CA SER A 42 -1.29 12.27 6.19
C SER A 42 0.23 12.41 6.12
N SER A 43 0.96 11.35 6.46
CA SER A 43 2.42 11.32 6.37
C SER A 43 2.90 11.35 4.92
N TRP A 44 2.28 10.61 4.02
CA TRP A 44 2.55 10.64 2.58
C TRP A 44 2.42 12.06 2.02
N MET A 45 1.29 12.72 2.28
CA MET A 45 1.01 14.07 1.78
C MET A 45 1.97 15.15 2.32
N LYS A 46 2.68 14.88 3.42
CA LYS A 46 3.70 15.79 3.98
C LYS A 46 5.08 15.63 3.34
N ARG A 47 5.34 14.54 2.61
CA ARG A 47 6.67 14.27 2.02
C ARG A 47 7.06 15.30 0.96
N VAL A 48 6.09 15.79 0.20
CA VAL A 48 6.31 16.77 -0.85
C VAL A 48 5.17 17.79 -0.83
N SER A 49 5.52 19.08 -0.72
CA SER A 49 4.55 20.18 -0.64
C SER A 49 4.14 20.76 -2.00
N ASP A 50 4.85 20.40 -3.06
CA ASP A 50 4.69 20.98 -4.40
C ASP A 50 4.81 19.86 -5.46
N VAL A 51 3.68 19.22 -5.74
CA VAL A 51 3.55 18.17 -6.76
C VAL A 51 2.58 18.66 -7.83
N GLY A 52 3.01 18.67 -9.09
CA GLY A 52 2.21 19.20 -10.20
C GLY A 52 0.86 18.50 -10.38
N ASN A 53 0.80 17.19 -10.11
CA ASN A 53 -0.44 16.42 -10.07
C ASN A 53 -0.73 15.93 -8.64
N MET A 54 -1.26 16.81 -7.80
CA MET A 54 -1.57 16.50 -6.40
C MET A 54 -2.64 15.42 -6.26
N THR A 55 -3.62 15.35 -7.17
CA THR A 55 -4.67 14.33 -7.17
C THR A 55 -4.08 12.94 -7.42
N GLY A 56 -3.23 12.79 -8.44
CA GLY A 56 -2.53 11.54 -8.72
C GLY A 56 -1.58 11.14 -7.58
N TYR A 57 -0.85 12.12 -7.00
CA TYR A 57 0.04 11.87 -5.87
C TYR A 57 -0.71 11.35 -4.64
N LYS A 58 -1.88 11.94 -4.34
CA LYS A 58 -2.75 11.49 -3.27
C LYS A 58 -3.32 10.09 -3.55
N SER A 59 -3.84 9.85 -4.76
CA SER A 59 -4.37 8.54 -5.17
C SER A 59 -3.31 7.44 -5.05
N PHE A 60 -2.07 7.71 -5.46
CA PHE A 60 -0.93 6.82 -5.23
C PHE A 60 -0.74 6.54 -3.73
N GLY A 61 -0.70 7.59 -2.91
CA GLY A 61 -0.56 7.47 -1.46
C GLY A 61 -1.66 6.63 -0.82
N GLU A 62 -2.91 6.77 -1.27
CA GLU A 62 -4.04 5.98 -0.81
C GLU A 62 -3.85 4.49 -1.12
N LYS A 63 -3.47 4.14 -2.36
CA LYS A 63 -3.17 2.76 -2.77
C LYS A 63 -1.98 2.18 -1.99
N TYR A 64 -0.90 2.94 -1.83
CA TYR A 64 0.28 2.54 -1.04
C TYR A 64 -0.08 2.25 0.42
N CYS A 65 -0.83 3.16 1.06
CA CYS A 65 -1.23 3.01 2.46
C CYS A 65 -2.23 1.87 2.66
N ALA A 66 -3.11 1.61 1.69
CA ALA A 66 -3.98 0.43 1.70
C ALA A 66 -3.17 -0.87 1.63
N CYS A 67 -2.13 -0.92 0.79
CA CYS A 67 -1.20 -2.05 0.79
C CYS A 67 -0.48 -2.19 2.14
N ALA A 68 0.08 -1.10 2.68
CA ALA A 68 0.85 -1.14 3.92
C ALA A 68 0.03 -1.65 5.11
N LEU A 69 -1.27 -1.36 5.15
CA LEU A 69 -2.20 -1.86 6.15
C LEU A 69 -2.32 -3.40 6.18
N THR A 70 -1.97 -4.08 5.08
CA THR A 70 -2.01 -5.54 4.97
C THR A 70 -0.67 -6.22 5.31
N GLN A 71 0.38 -5.44 5.52
CA GLN A 71 1.73 -5.97 5.76
C GLN A 71 2.02 -6.09 7.26
N PRO A 72 2.93 -7.00 7.66
CA PRO A 72 3.51 -6.97 9.00
C PRO A 72 4.33 -5.69 9.20
N LEU A 73 4.16 -5.02 10.34
CA LEU A 73 4.81 -3.74 10.68
C LEU A 73 5.40 -3.74 12.10
N ASP A 74 5.61 -4.92 12.68
CA ASP A 74 6.01 -5.13 14.08
C ASP A 74 7.52 -5.02 14.32
N THR A 75 8.33 -5.01 13.26
CA THR A 75 9.79 -4.85 13.32
C THR A 75 10.30 -3.97 12.18
N ASP A 76 11.47 -3.35 12.36
CA ASP A 76 12.08 -2.51 11.32
C ASP A 76 12.27 -3.30 10.01
N ALA A 77 12.72 -4.55 10.08
CA ALA A 77 12.86 -5.41 8.91
C ALA A 77 11.52 -5.71 8.21
N ALA A 78 10.44 -5.88 8.98
CA ALA A 78 9.10 -6.04 8.44
C ALA A 78 8.59 -4.75 7.78
N VAL A 79 8.89 -3.60 8.38
CA VAL A 79 8.58 -2.27 7.82
C VAL A 79 9.34 -2.04 6.51
N ASP A 80 10.64 -2.30 6.46
CA ASP A 80 11.43 -2.18 5.23
C ASP A 80 10.89 -3.07 4.13
N LYS A 81 10.50 -4.30 4.48
CA LYS A 81 9.88 -5.21 3.52
C LYS A 81 8.53 -4.70 3.05
N ALA A 82 7.70 -4.18 3.95
CA ALA A 82 6.41 -3.59 3.61
C ALA A 82 6.57 -2.40 2.66
N ILE A 83 7.57 -1.53 2.87
CA ILE A 83 7.88 -0.42 1.97
C ILE A 83 8.24 -0.94 0.58
N GLN A 84 9.17 -1.90 0.49
CA GLN A 84 9.58 -2.48 -0.80
C GLN A 84 8.38 -3.11 -1.54
N VAL A 85 7.59 -3.94 -0.86
CA VAL A 85 6.43 -4.63 -1.43
C VAL A 85 5.37 -3.63 -1.90
N CYS A 86 4.98 -2.71 -1.02
CA CYS A 86 3.89 -1.79 -1.34
C CYS A 86 4.27 -0.72 -2.34
N MET A 87 5.51 -0.22 -2.31
CA MET A 87 5.98 0.72 -3.32
C MET A 87 6.02 0.06 -4.70
N SER A 88 6.66 -1.11 -4.81
CA SER A 88 6.80 -1.82 -6.10
C SER A 88 5.44 -2.17 -6.72
N ARG A 89 4.51 -2.71 -5.92
CA ARG A 89 3.16 -3.04 -6.39
C ARG A 89 2.41 -1.80 -6.83
N THR A 90 2.38 -0.76 -5.98
CA THR A 90 1.63 0.47 -6.29
C THR A 90 2.17 1.17 -7.53
N LEU A 91 3.50 1.16 -7.74
CA LEU A 91 4.13 1.68 -8.95
C LEU A 91 3.61 0.99 -10.21
N LEU A 92 3.61 -0.35 -10.25
CA LEU A 92 3.19 -1.06 -11.46
C LEU A 92 1.68 -1.01 -11.67
N HIS A 93 0.88 -1.15 -10.61
CA HIS A 93 -0.57 -0.97 -10.73
C HIS A 93 -0.93 0.41 -11.25
N ASN A 94 -0.39 1.50 -10.68
CA ASN A 94 -0.64 2.84 -11.23
C ASN A 94 -0.10 3.02 -12.65
N THR A 95 1.05 2.43 -12.99
CA THR A 95 1.57 2.47 -14.36
C THR A 95 0.56 1.84 -15.33
N MET A 96 0.03 0.67 -15.00
CA MET A 96 -0.91 -0.05 -15.87
C MET A 96 -2.28 0.61 -15.90
N ASP A 97 -2.77 1.13 -14.77
CA ASP A 97 -4.03 1.90 -14.70
C ASP A 97 -3.96 3.14 -15.58
N SER A 98 -2.89 3.95 -15.45
CA SER A 98 -2.73 5.16 -16.26
C SER A 98 -2.55 4.85 -17.75
N LEU A 99 -1.88 3.73 -18.07
CA LEU A 99 -1.73 3.28 -19.45
C LEU A 99 -3.08 2.86 -20.07
N GLU A 100 -3.92 2.14 -19.32
CA GLU A 100 -5.28 1.80 -19.73
C GLU A 100 -6.14 3.05 -19.93
N GLU A 101 -6.11 3.98 -18.96
CA GLU A 101 -6.91 5.20 -18.99
C GLU A 101 -6.54 6.14 -20.15
N GLU A 102 -5.26 6.27 -20.48
CA GLU A 102 -4.79 7.23 -21.48
C GLU A 102 -4.71 6.68 -22.91
N ILE A 103 -4.35 5.40 -23.07
CA ILE A 103 -4.06 4.79 -24.38
C ILE A 103 -4.94 3.56 -24.66
N GLY A 104 -5.26 2.79 -23.61
CA GLY A 104 -5.80 1.44 -23.70
C GLY A 104 -4.68 0.41 -23.80
N LEU A 105 -4.74 -0.62 -22.96
CA LEU A 105 -3.77 -1.70 -22.84
C LEU A 105 -3.56 -2.46 -24.15
N GLU A 106 -4.57 -2.54 -25.01
CA GLU A 106 -4.51 -3.19 -26.31
C GLU A 106 -3.73 -2.40 -27.37
N LYS A 107 -3.55 -1.09 -27.16
CA LYS A 107 -2.80 -0.20 -28.05
C LYS A 107 -1.40 0.13 -27.53
N ALA A 108 -1.16 -0.15 -26.25
CA ALA A 108 0.12 0.14 -25.61
C ALA A 108 1.27 -0.64 -26.26
N ASN A 109 2.41 0.04 -26.43
CA ASN A 109 3.66 -0.55 -26.85
C ASN A 109 4.74 -0.46 -25.75
N ASP A 110 5.89 -1.10 -26.00
CA ASP A 110 7.04 -1.15 -25.12
C ASP A 110 7.52 0.24 -24.64
N LYS A 111 7.46 1.25 -25.51
CA LYS A 111 7.85 2.63 -25.20
C LYS A 111 6.83 3.28 -24.28
N ASP A 112 5.54 3.04 -24.49
CA ASP A 112 4.49 3.59 -23.64
C ASP A 112 4.64 3.05 -22.20
N ILE A 113 4.81 1.74 -22.03
CA ILE A 113 5.02 1.13 -20.71
C ILE A 113 6.26 1.72 -20.01
N SER A 114 7.35 1.90 -20.75
CA SER A 114 8.57 2.52 -20.20
C SER A 114 8.32 3.95 -19.75
N GLN A 115 7.60 4.73 -20.57
CA GLN A 115 7.29 6.13 -20.30
C GLN A 115 6.37 6.26 -19.09
N PHE A 116 5.25 5.54 -19.05
CA PHE A 116 4.32 5.55 -17.92
C PHE A 116 4.96 5.05 -16.62
N CYS A 117 5.88 4.08 -16.69
CA CYS A 117 6.63 3.66 -15.52
C CYS A 117 7.49 4.81 -14.98
N GLN A 118 8.24 5.50 -15.84
CA GLN A 118 9.04 6.67 -15.45
C GLN A 118 8.16 7.82 -14.95
N ASP A 119 7.02 8.08 -15.58
CA ASP A 119 6.10 9.13 -15.18
C ASP A 119 5.47 8.85 -13.81
N THR A 120 5.16 7.60 -13.51
CA THR A 120 4.69 7.20 -12.18
C THR A 120 5.78 7.41 -11.13
N TRP A 121 7.04 7.10 -11.43
CA TRP A 121 8.16 7.42 -10.55
C TRP A 121 8.34 8.94 -10.37
N ASN A 122 8.21 9.73 -11.43
CA ASN A 122 8.28 11.20 -11.37
C ASN A 122 7.14 11.80 -10.56
N LEU A 123 5.95 11.20 -10.60
CA LEU A 123 4.82 11.59 -9.78
C LEU A 123 5.13 11.44 -8.28
N VAL A 124 5.69 10.29 -7.88
CA VAL A 124 5.90 9.98 -6.46
C VAL A 124 7.23 10.51 -5.90
N PHE A 125 8.21 10.75 -6.76
CA PHE A 125 9.50 11.35 -6.42
C PHE A 125 9.82 12.52 -7.37
N PRO A 126 9.10 13.65 -7.29
CA PRO A 126 9.28 14.78 -8.22
C PRO A 126 10.66 15.44 -8.15
N LYS A 127 11.41 15.18 -7.07
CA LYS A 127 12.82 15.59 -6.90
C LYS A 127 13.69 14.35 -6.66
N MET A 128 13.92 13.56 -7.70
CA MET A 128 14.77 12.37 -7.60
C MET A 128 16.23 12.73 -7.35
N THR A 129 16.83 12.09 -6.35
CA THR A 129 18.29 12.00 -6.25
C THR A 129 18.85 11.08 -7.34
N PRO A 130 20.17 11.12 -7.64
CA PRO A 130 20.77 10.19 -8.59
C PRO A 130 20.49 8.71 -8.27
N GLN A 131 20.50 8.34 -6.98
CA GLN A 131 20.22 6.97 -6.53
C GLN A 131 18.76 6.55 -6.80
N VAL A 132 17.80 7.46 -6.54
CA VAL A 132 16.38 7.19 -6.83
C VAL A 132 16.18 7.06 -8.34
N LYS A 133 16.85 7.89 -9.14
CA LYS A 133 16.77 7.82 -10.61
C LYS A 133 17.33 6.50 -11.15
N GLU A 134 18.44 6.03 -10.61
CA GLU A 134 19.02 4.72 -10.96
C GLU A 134 18.07 3.58 -10.58
N THR A 135 17.50 3.64 -9.38
CA THR A 135 16.49 2.66 -8.91
C THR A 135 15.28 2.62 -9.83
N ALA A 136 14.71 3.79 -10.16
CA ALA A 136 13.57 3.91 -11.08
C ALA A 136 13.89 3.34 -12.46
N THR A 137 15.07 3.68 -13.01
CA THR A 137 15.54 3.16 -14.30
C THR A 137 15.67 1.64 -14.28
N SER A 138 16.33 1.08 -13.27
CA SER A 138 16.50 -0.35 -13.10
C SER A 138 15.16 -1.07 -12.97
N PHE A 139 14.26 -0.55 -12.13
CA PHE A 139 12.93 -1.10 -11.90
C PHE A 139 12.08 -1.11 -13.18
N CYS A 140 12.04 0.00 -13.91
CA CYS A 140 11.27 0.08 -15.16
C CYS A 140 11.86 -0.80 -16.26
N ASN A 141 13.20 -0.87 -16.38
CA ASN A 141 13.86 -1.76 -17.34
C ASN A 141 13.59 -3.23 -17.04
N CYS A 142 13.53 -3.62 -15.76
CA CYS A 142 13.15 -4.97 -15.37
C CYS A 142 11.68 -5.26 -15.67
N SER A 143 10.79 -4.32 -15.36
CA SER A 143 9.34 -4.54 -15.41
C SER A 143 8.80 -4.52 -16.84
N GLN A 144 9.31 -3.63 -17.70
CA GLN A 144 8.81 -3.41 -19.06
C GLN A 144 8.65 -4.70 -19.88
N PRO A 145 9.67 -5.55 -20.08
CA PRO A 145 9.51 -6.73 -20.93
C PRO A 145 8.51 -7.75 -20.34
N LYS A 146 8.38 -7.79 -19.00
CA LYS A 146 7.43 -8.68 -18.31
C LYS A 146 6.00 -8.18 -18.44
N LEU A 147 5.79 -6.87 -18.37
CA LEU A 147 4.47 -6.26 -18.58
C LEU A 147 4.03 -6.37 -20.05
N VAL A 148 4.94 -6.21 -21.01
CA VAL A 148 4.63 -6.49 -22.43
C VAL A 148 4.20 -7.94 -22.62
N ALA A 149 4.91 -8.88 -21.99
CA ALA A 149 4.53 -10.29 -22.05
C ALA A 149 3.18 -10.56 -21.37
N LEU A 150 2.88 -9.87 -20.28
CA LEU A 150 1.59 -9.95 -19.59
C LEU A 150 0.45 -9.45 -20.49
N LEU A 151 0.60 -8.28 -21.12
CA LEU A 151 -0.42 -7.70 -22.02
C LEU A 151 -0.75 -8.59 -23.21
N LYS A 152 0.24 -9.31 -23.74
CA LYS A 152 0.01 -10.29 -24.83
C LYS A 152 -0.87 -11.46 -24.41
N ASN A 153 -0.96 -11.73 -23.10
CA ASN A 153 -1.70 -12.87 -22.54
C ASN A 153 -2.93 -12.44 -21.72
N SER A 154 -3.18 -11.13 -21.55
CA SER A 154 -4.20 -10.61 -20.63
C SER A 154 -5.63 -10.95 -21.03
N SER A 155 -5.91 -11.14 -22.33
CA SER A 155 -7.25 -11.46 -22.85
C SER A 155 -7.82 -12.80 -22.36
N ASN A 156 -7.00 -13.67 -21.78
CA ASN A 156 -7.41 -14.95 -21.21
C ASN A 156 -7.36 -14.97 -19.68
N MET A 157 -7.15 -13.81 -19.03
CA MET A 157 -7.05 -13.69 -17.59
C MET A 157 -8.28 -13.00 -17.03
N THR A 158 -8.67 -13.38 -15.82
CA THR A 158 -9.56 -12.56 -14.99
C THR A 158 -8.81 -11.36 -14.44
N ASP A 159 -9.52 -10.29 -14.07
CA ASP A 159 -8.92 -9.09 -13.45
C ASP A 159 -8.04 -9.46 -12.25
N LYS A 160 -8.49 -10.41 -11.41
CA LYS A 160 -7.74 -10.88 -10.25
C LYS A 160 -6.44 -11.59 -10.63
N GLU A 161 -6.45 -12.40 -11.69
CA GLU A 161 -5.24 -13.07 -12.17
C GLU A 161 -4.27 -12.07 -12.79
N TYR A 162 -4.79 -11.09 -13.52
CA TYR A 162 -4.02 -10.00 -14.09
C TYR A 162 -3.32 -9.18 -13.00
N ASP A 163 -4.05 -8.77 -11.96
CA ASP A 163 -3.50 -8.05 -10.81
C ASP A 163 -2.41 -8.86 -10.08
N ALA A 164 -2.64 -10.17 -9.91
CA ALA A 164 -1.67 -11.06 -9.29
C ALA A 164 -0.39 -11.20 -10.14
N GLN A 165 -0.50 -11.15 -11.46
CA GLN A 165 0.66 -11.13 -12.35
C GLN A 165 1.41 -9.80 -12.26
N ILE A 166 0.73 -8.66 -12.15
CA ILE A 166 1.38 -7.37 -11.89
C ILE A 166 2.16 -7.43 -10.57
N ASP A 167 1.55 -7.95 -9.50
CA ASP A 167 2.21 -8.14 -8.20
C ASP A 167 3.45 -9.04 -8.28
N SER A 168 3.39 -10.09 -9.11
CA SER A 168 4.50 -11.00 -9.39
C SER A 168 5.65 -10.28 -10.11
N VAL A 169 5.33 -9.47 -11.14
CA VAL A 169 6.32 -8.63 -11.83
C VAL A 169 6.98 -7.67 -10.86
N ALA A 170 6.17 -6.93 -10.08
CA ALA A 170 6.64 -5.98 -9.08
C ALA A 170 7.61 -6.63 -8.09
N THR A 171 7.23 -7.79 -7.55
CA THR A 171 8.06 -8.55 -6.62
C THR A 171 9.40 -8.91 -7.26
N SER A 172 9.38 -9.44 -8.50
CA SER A 172 10.59 -9.87 -9.21
C SER A 172 11.53 -8.73 -9.62
N CYS A 173 11.04 -7.49 -9.66
CA CYS A 173 11.81 -6.32 -10.06
C CYS A 173 12.15 -5.38 -8.90
N SER A 174 11.68 -5.67 -7.68
CA SER A 174 11.76 -4.77 -6.53
C SER A 174 13.11 -4.77 -5.79
N GLU A 175 14.09 -5.59 -6.21
CA GLU A 175 15.36 -5.77 -5.48
C GLU A 175 16.13 -4.45 -5.26
N SER A 176 16.02 -3.50 -6.17
CA SER A 176 16.65 -2.17 -6.07
C SER A 176 15.87 -1.17 -5.21
N ILE A 177 14.60 -1.44 -4.87
CA ILE A 177 13.78 -0.57 -4.03
C ILE A 177 14.12 -0.86 -2.57
N GLN A 178 14.83 0.06 -1.95
CA GLN A 178 15.10 0.04 -0.51
C GLN A 178 13.99 0.78 0.25
N GLY A 179 13.67 0.31 1.46
CA GLY A 179 12.93 1.10 2.44
C GLY A 179 13.73 2.38 2.71
N GLY A 180 13.15 3.53 2.35
CA GLY A 180 13.79 4.83 2.51
C GLY A 180 13.69 5.37 3.93
#